data_AF-A0A961PK45-F1
#
_entry.id   AF-A0A961PK45-F1
#
_cell.length_a   1.000
_cell.length_b   1.000
_cell.length_c   1.000
_cell.angle_alpha   90.00
_cell.angle_beta   90.00
_cell.angle_gamma   90.00
#
_symmetry.space_group_name_H-M   'P 1'
#
loop_
_entity.id
_entity.type
_entity.pdbx_description
1 polymer ?
#
loop_
_entity_poly.entity_id
_entity_poly.type
_entity_poly.pdbx_seq_one_letter_code
_entity_poly.pdbx_strand_id
1 'polypeptide(L)'
;PINYFAVVKAWKNIFPLELREFSPTALRGGSIARDFAETVGLKTELPEIRRNESLSAEAMQIMQDYRQTYYSDKPNRFFKDSDALKSLLKSLPSEKNRKAVFRDDVSDVLDRLEFVHRLKDKYGFAFEGLDYAKGVVKNDELDAVFAGTEVRDYMMFDEARLRELQAEVLRALLTEKDKKK
;
A
#
# COMPACT_ATOMS: atom_id res chain seq x y z
N PRO A 1 8.45 -14.64 9.33
CA PRO A 1 7.13 -13.95 9.49
C PRO A 1 6.75 -13.78 10.97
N ILE A 2 6.29 -12.59 11.37
CA ILE A 2 5.83 -12.33 12.75
C ILE A 2 4.44 -12.97 12.93
N ASN A 3 4.29 -13.84 13.94
CA ASN A 3 2.98 -14.40 14.29
C ASN A 3 2.20 -13.41 15.18
N TYR A 4 1.44 -12.51 14.56
CA TYR A 4 0.67 -11.47 15.27
C TYR A 4 -0.28 -12.05 16.33
N PHE A 5 -0.86 -13.23 16.12
CA PHE A 5 -1.71 -13.87 17.12
C PHE A 5 -0.94 -14.33 18.37
N ALA A 6 0.32 -14.76 18.21
CA ALA A 6 1.18 -15.09 19.33
C ALA A 6 1.55 -13.83 20.13
N VAL A 7 1.83 -12.72 19.44
CA VAL A 7 2.08 -11.41 20.08
C VAL A 7 0.86 -10.98 20.88
N VAL A 8 -0.33 -10.97 20.27
CA VAL A 8 -1.58 -10.61 20.96
C VAL A 8 -1.85 -11.54 22.15
N LYS A 9 -1.60 -12.85 22.01
CA LYS A 9 -1.76 -13.81 23.12
C LYS A 9 -0.81 -13.49 24.28
N ALA A 10 0.46 -13.21 23.99
CA ALA A 10 1.44 -12.86 25.02
C ALA A 10 1.05 -11.57 25.74
N TRP A 11 0.64 -10.55 25.00
CA TRP A 11 0.27 -9.26 25.58
C TRP A 11 -1.02 -9.32 26.40
N LYS A 12 -2.01 -10.13 26.01
CA LYS A 12 -3.25 -10.33 26.80
C LYS A 12 -3.00 -10.89 28.20
N ASN A 13 -1.87 -11.58 28.40
CA ASN A 13 -1.48 -12.09 29.71
C ASN A 13 -0.84 -11.02 30.61
N ILE A 14 -0.41 -9.90 30.04
CA ILE A 14 0.33 -8.84 30.74
C ILE A 14 -0.54 -7.60 30.91
N PHE A 15 -1.34 -7.26 29.89
CA PHE A 15 -2.14 -6.05 29.82
C PHE A 15 -3.60 -6.37 29.50
N PRO A 16 -4.55 -5.56 30.02
CA PRO A 16 -5.94 -5.59 29.59
C PRO A 16 -6.02 -5.02 28.16
N LEU A 17 -5.91 -5.89 27.16
CA LEU A 17 -5.93 -5.49 25.76
C LEU A 17 -7.35 -5.44 25.20
N GLU A 18 -7.69 -4.29 24.62
CA GLU A 18 -8.80 -4.15 23.68
C GLU A 18 -8.25 -4.26 22.25
N LEU A 19 -8.91 -5.06 21.42
CA LEU A 19 -8.60 -5.18 19.99
C LEU A 19 -9.79 -4.64 19.20
N ARG A 20 -9.51 -3.88 18.14
CA ARG A 20 -10.55 -3.37 17.23
C ARG A 20 -10.17 -3.63 15.79
N GLU A 21 -11.19 -3.76 14.97
CA GLU A 21 -11.04 -3.89 13.53
C GLU A 21 -10.51 -2.58 12.93
N PHE A 22 -9.54 -2.70 12.03
CA PHE A 22 -9.00 -1.58 11.28
C PHE A 22 -9.81 -1.37 9.99
N SER A 23 -11.03 -0.88 10.13
CA SER A 23 -11.90 -0.52 9.00
C SER A 23 -12.58 0.83 9.24
N PRO A 24 -12.83 1.65 8.20
CA PRO A 24 -13.46 2.96 8.38
C PRO A 24 -14.81 2.90 9.11
N THR A 25 -15.55 1.81 8.94
CA THR A 25 -16.85 1.55 9.57
C THR A 25 -16.74 1.12 11.04
N ALA A 26 -15.65 0.46 11.42
CA ALA A 26 -15.38 0.07 12.81
C ALA A 26 -14.68 1.16 13.64
N LEU A 27 -14.01 2.13 12.99
CA LEU A 27 -13.29 3.21 13.66
C LEU A 27 -14.23 4.33 14.10
N ARG A 28 -14.11 4.75 15.37
CA ARG A 28 -14.84 5.91 15.89
C ARG A 28 -14.39 7.19 15.17
N GLY A 29 -15.36 7.97 14.70
CA GLY A 29 -15.09 9.18 13.93
C GLY A 29 -14.51 8.95 12.53
N GLY A 30 -14.48 7.70 12.05
CA GLY A 30 -14.10 7.31 10.68
C GLY A 30 -12.61 7.41 10.35
N SER A 31 -11.74 7.64 11.35
CA SER A 31 -10.30 7.68 11.15
C SER A 31 -9.54 7.15 12.36
N ILE A 32 -8.35 6.61 12.12
CA ILE A 32 -7.50 6.00 13.17
C ILE A 32 -7.07 7.03 14.20
N ALA A 33 -6.74 8.23 13.74
CA ALA A 33 -6.31 9.31 14.62
C ALA A 33 -7.45 9.73 15.56
N ARG A 34 -8.68 9.82 15.05
CA ARG A 34 -9.87 10.11 15.86
C ARG A 34 -10.22 8.97 16.80
N ASP A 35 -10.25 7.74 16.29
CA ASP A 35 -10.53 6.56 17.10
C ASP A 35 -9.55 6.44 18.28
N PHE A 36 -8.25 6.62 18.01
CA PHE A 36 -7.23 6.64 19.06
C PHE A 36 -7.46 7.79 20.04
N ALA A 37 -7.63 9.02 19.56
CA ALA A 37 -7.80 10.18 20.42
C ALA A 37 -9.00 10.06 21.35
N GLU A 38 -10.15 9.62 20.83
CA GLU A 38 -11.34 9.37 21.63
C GLU A 38 -11.14 8.22 22.63
N THR A 39 -10.41 7.18 22.23
CA THR A 39 -10.13 6.02 23.09
C THR A 39 -9.25 6.38 24.29
N VAL A 40 -8.23 7.20 24.08
CA VAL A 40 -7.31 7.61 25.15
C VAL A 40 -7.71 8.93 25.82
N GLY A 41 -8.79 9.58 25.36
CA GLY A 41 -9.27 10.86 25.91
C GLY A 41 -8.39 12.06 25.56
N LEU A 42 -7.68 12.04 24.43
CA LEU A 42 -6.90 13.19 23.94
C LEU A 42 -7.84 14.32 23.51
N LYS A 43 -7.62 15.52 24.07
CA LYS A 43 -8.41 16.74 23.79
C LYS A 43 -7.74 17.68 22.79
N THR A 44 -6.68 17.23 22.11
CA THR A 44 -5.88 18.07 21.21
C THR A 44 -6.43 18.06 19.80
N GLU A 45 -6.23 19.15 19.06
CA GLU A 45 -6.47 19.16 17.62
C GLU A 45 -5.60 18.09 16.95
N LEU A 46 -6.24 17.23 16.15
CA LEU A 46 -5.54 16.20 15.40
C LEU A 46 -4.91 16.82 14.15
N PRO A 47 -3.68 16.42 13.79
CA PRO A 47 -3.03 16.90 12.58
C PRO A 47 -3.88 16.56 11.36
N GLU A 48 -3.83 17.44 10.35
CA GLU A 48 -4.52 17.22 9.09
C GLU A 48 -4.06 15.89 8.48
N ILE A 49 -5.02 15.00 8.21
CA ILE A 49 -4.73 13.68 7.67
C ILE A 49 -4.19 13.87 6.27
N ARG A 50 -2.88 13.64 6.10
CA ARG A 50 -2.27 13.57 4.77
C ARG A 50 -3.04 12.53 3.96
N ARG A 51 -3.57 12.94 2.81
CA ARG A 51 -4.21 11.99 1.89
C ARG A 51 -3.16 10.97 1.46
N ASN A 52 -3.53 9.69 1.49
CA ASN A 52 -2.73 8.63 0.88
C ASN A 52 -2.75 8.84 -0.64
N GLU A 53 -1.79 9.61 -1.13
CA GLU A 53 -1.56 9.80 -2.56
C GLU A 53 -0.91 8.54 -3.12
N SER A 54 -1.66 7.84 -3.97
CA SER A 54 -1.22 6.66 -4.70
C SER A 54 -0.61 7.06 -6.04
N LEU A 55 0.33 6.24 -6.52
CA LEU A 55 0.80 6.27 -7.90
C LEU A 55 0.04 5.19 -8.70
N SER A 56 0.03 5.32 -10.04
CA SER A 56 -0.33 4.19 -10.90
C SER A 56 0.71 3.07 -10.84
N ALA A 57 0.36 1.89 -11.34
CA ALA A 57 1.30 0.78 -11.46
C ALA A 57 2.47 1.14 -12.38
N GLU A 58 2.20 1.87 -13.47
CA GLU A 58 3.22 2.33 -14.41
C GLU A 58 4.21 3.30 -13.76
N ALA A 59 3.72 4.27 -12.98
CA ALA A 59 4.57 5.18 -12.23
C ALA A 59 5.39 4.47 -11.14
N MET A 60 4.81 3.45 -10.49
CA MET A 60 5.55 2.60 -9.55
C MET A 60 6.65 1.80 -10.24
N GLN A 61 6.42 1.30 -11.45
CA GLN A 61 7.45 0.61 -12.26
C GLN A 61 8.59 1.56 -12.63
N ILE A 62 8.30 2.78 -13.10
CA ILE A 62 9.35 3.79 -13.37
C ILE A 62 10.21 4.05 -12.11
N MET A 63 9.56 4.16 -10.94
CA MET A 63 10.26 4.32 -9.67
C MET A 63 11.12 3.09 -9.32
N GLN A 64 10.62 1.89 -9.58
CA GLN A 64 11.36 0.65 -9.36
C GLN A 64 12.58 0.58 -10.29
N ASP A 65 12.41 0.79 -11.59
CA ASP A 65 13.46 0.76 -12.61
C ASP A 65 14.56 1.77 -12.30
N TYR A 66 14.17 2.99 -11.91
CA TYR A 66 15.11 4.03 -11.49
C TYR A 66 15.95 3.57 -10.31
N ARG A 67 15.32 3.00 -9.28
CA ARG A 67 16.03 2.55 -8.08
C ARG A 67 16.90 1.33 -8.35
N GLN A 68 16.47 0.39 -9.18
CA GLN A 68 17.31 -0.74 -9.59
C GLN A 68 18.52 -0.26 -10.40
N THR A 69 18.36 0.76 -11.24
CA THR A 69 19.45 1.29 -12.07
C THR A 69 20.50 2.04 -11.24
N TYR A 70 20.08 2.91 -10.31
CA TYR A 70 20.99 3.83 -9.60
C TYR A 70 21.27 3.45 -8.14
N TYR A 71 20.45 2.57 -7.55
CA TYR A 71 20.47 2.23 -6.12
C TYR A 71 20.20 0.73 -5.87
N SER A 72 20.69 -0.15 -6.75
CA SER A 72 20.52 -1.61 -6.63
C SER A 72 21.01 -2.19 -5.30
N ASP A 73 22.03 -1.57 -4.70
CA ASP A 73 22.61 -1.95 -3.41
C ASP A 73 21.81 -1.44 -2.20
N LYS A 74 20.76 -0.63 -2.40
CA LYS A 74 20.00 0.05 -1.34
C LYS A 74 18.48 -0.11 -1.52
N PRO A 75 17.95 -1.35 -1.46
CA PRO A 75 16.58 -1.70 -1.82
C PRO A 75 15.48 -1.06 -0.94
N ASN A 76 15.82 -0.50 0.23
CA ASN A 76 14.85 0.06 1.19
C ASN A 76 15.11 1.53 1.56
N ARG A 77 15.83 2.28 0.72
CA ARG A 77 16.05 3.73 0.94
C ARG A 77 15.52 4.55 -0.23
N PHE A 78 14.77 5.60 0.12
CA PHE A 78 14.44 6.68 -0.81
C PHE A 78 15.53 7.76 -0.71
N PHE A 79 16.03 8.18 -1.87
CA PHE A 79 17.01 9.25 -2.00
C PHE A 79 16.32 10.52 -2.52
N LYS A 80 16.98 11.67 -2.39
CA LYS A 80 16.40 12.98 -2.75
C LYS A 80 15.92 13.03 -4.21
N ASP A 81 16.62 12.37 -5.10
CA ASP A 81 16.29 12.23 -6.52
C ASP A 81 15.10 11.28 -6.75
N SER A 82 14.98 10.20 -5.98
CA SER A 82 13.81 9.31 -5.98
C SER A 82 12.57 10.05 -5.49
N ASP A 83 12.70 10.88 -4.45
CA ASP A 83 11.61 11.75 -3.97
C ASP A 83 11.24 12.83 -5.00
N ALA A 84 12.23 13.38 -5.70
CA ALA A 84 11.99 14.32 -6.79
C ALA A 84 11.25 13.65 -7.97
N LEU A 85 11.67 12.45 -8.39
CA LEU A 85 10.99 11.65 -9.41
C LEU A 85 9.56 11.30 -8.99
N LYS A 86 9.36 10.86 -7.76
CA LYS A 86 8.04 10.59 -7.19
C LYS A 86 7.14 11.84 -7.23
N SER A 87 7.70 13.00 -6.87
CA SER A 87 6.97 14.27 -6.88
C SER A 87 6.63 14.71 -8.30
N LEU A 88 7.54 14.49 -9.25
CA LEU A 88 7.30 14.74 -10.67
C LEU A 88 6.18 13.84 -11.19
N LEU A 89 6.27 12.53 -10.99
CA LEU A 89 5.25 11.57 -11.43
C LEU A 89 3.86 11.95 -10.90
N LYS A 90 3.77 12.36 -9.64
CA LYS A 90 2.52 12.85 -9.03
C LYS A 90 1.95 14.12 -9.66
N SER A 91 2.81 14.98 -10.21
CA SER A 91 2.38 16.25 -10.80
C SER A 91 1.95 16.10 -12.25
N LEU A 92 2.24 14.96 -12.90
CA LEU A 92 1.85 14.70 -14.27
C LEU A 92 0.32 14.62 -14.39
N PRO A 93 -0.31 15.34 -15.34
CA PRO A 93 -1.76 15.35 -15.51
C PRO A 93 -2.35 13.96 -15.72
N SER A 94 -1.58 13.13 -16.40
CA SER A 94 -1.94 11.79 -16.82
C SER A 94 -1.93 10.77 -15.66
N GLU A 95 -1.34 11.13 -14.53
CA GLU A 95 -1.37 10.36 -13.27
C GLU A 95 -2.51 10.79 -12.33
N LYS A 96 -3.20 11.89 -12.63
CA LYS A 96 -4.24 12.41 -11.77
C LYS A 96 -5.37 11.38 -11.61
N ASN A 97 -5.67 11.04 -10.35
CA ASN A 97 -6.69 10.06 -9.94
C ASN A 97 -6.41 8.60 -10.34
N ARG A 98 -5.25 8.29 -10.94
CA ARG A 98 -4.86 6.90 -11.18
C ARG A 98 -4.35 6.27 -9.89
N LYS A 99 -4.68 4.99 -9.70
CA LYS A 99 -4.20 4.18 -8.59
C LYS A 99 -3.77 2.83 -9.13
N ALA A 100 -2.67 2.31 -8.60
CA ALA A 100 -2.32 0.91 -8.80
C ALA A 100 -3.44 0.02 -8.24
N VAL A 101 -3.81 -1.00 -9.00
CA VAL A 101 -4.77 -2.03 -8.62
C VAL A 101 -4.08 -3.37 -8.83
N PHE A 102 -4.22 -4.30 -7.89
CA PHE A 102 -3.73 -5.65 -8.08
C PHE A 102 -4.43 -6.32 -9.26
N ARG A 103 -3.77 -7.28 -9.90
CA ARG A 103 -4.48 -8.20 -10.79
C ARG A 103 -5.52 -8.99 -10.01
N ASP A 104 -6.60 -9.38 -10.67
CA ASP A 104 -7.73 -10.07 -10.04
C ASP A 104 -7.31 -11.37 -9.34
N ASP A 105 -6.38 -12.13 -9.93
CA ASP A 105 -5.84 -13.36 -9.36
C ASP A 105 -5.01 -13.12 -8.10
N VAL A 106 -4.21 -12.05 -8.08
CA VAL A 106 -3.44 -11.65 -6.89
C VAL A 106 -4.37 -11.14 -5.79
N SER A 107 -5.36 -10.32 -6.15
CA SER A 107 -6.35 -9.80 -5.21
C SER A 107 -7.17 -10.92 -4.57
N ASP A 108 -7.66 -11.89 -5.35
CA ASP A 108 -8.44 -13.02 -4.83
C ASP A 108 -7.64 -13.84 -3.81
N VAL A 109 -6.35 -14.05 -4.05
CA VAL A 109 -5.48 -14.74 -3.08
C VAL A 109 -5.33 -13.94 -1.79
N LEU A 110 -5.06 -12.63 -1.88
CA LEU A 110 -4.91 -11.75 -0.72
C LEU A 110 -6.19 -11.72 0.14
N ASP A 111 -7.35 -11.69 -0.50
CA ASP A 111 -8.67 -11.66 0.15
C ASP A 111 -8.99 -12.95 0.92
N ARG A 112 -8.41 -14.07 0.48
CA ARG A 112 -8.68 -15.42 1.02
C ARG A 112 -7.60 -15.91 1.98
N LEU A 113 -6.64 -15.06 2.36
CA LEU A 113 -5.54 -15.45 3.22
C LEU A 113 -6.01 -15.99 4.57
N GLU A 114 -5.35 -17.06 5.02
CA GLU A 114 -5.59 -17.73 6.32
C GLU A 114 -5.64 -16.74 7.48
N PHE A 115 -4.77 -15.72 7.47
CA PHE A 115 -4.76 -14.69 8.51
C PHE A 115 -6.09 -13.93 8.60
N VAL A 116 -6.71 -13.58 7.46
CA VAL A 116 -7.95 -12.82 7.39
C VAL A 116 -9.12 -13.63 7.95
N HIS A 117 -9.20 -14.92 7.59
CA HIS A 117 -10.20 -15.83 8.14
C HIS A 117 -10.00 -16.02 9.66
N ARG A 118 -8.74 -16.17 10.12
CA ARG A 118 -8.45 -16.30 11.55
C ARG A 118 -8.81 -15.05 12.35
N LEU A 119 -8.72 -13.86 11.77
CA LEU A 119 -9.18 -12.63 12.42
C LEU A 119 -10.70 -12.65 12.63
N LYS A 120 -11.46 -13.07 11.61
CA LYS A 120 -12.91 -13.25 11.71
C LYS A 120 -13.28 -14.29 12.77
N ASP A 121 -12.71 -15.48 12.70
CA ASP A 121 -13.11 -16.60 13.57
C ASP A 121 -12.73 -16.34 15.05
N LYS A 122 -11.61 -15.66 15.31
CA LYS A 122 -11.09 -15.45 16.66
C LYS A 122 -11.56 -14.15 17.31
N TYR A 123 -11.74 -13.10 16.52
CA TYR A 123 -12.03 -11.75 17.02
C TYR A 123 -13.31 -11.14 16.46
N GLY A 124 -14.00 -11.82 15.54
CA GLY A 124 -15.22 -11.31 14.91
C GLY A 124 -14.97 -10.21 13.88
N PHE A 125 -13.72 -9.98 13.46
CA PHE A 125 -13.38 -8.93 12.49
C PHE A 125 -13.72 -9.40 11.08
N ALA A 126 -14.79 -8.86 10.51
CA ALA A 126 -15.32 -9.24 9.21
C ALA A 126 -15.20 -8.05 8.26
N PHE A 127 -14.18 -8.08 7.41
CA PHE A 127 -13.88 -6.96 6.52
C PHE A 127 -14.87 -6.91 5.36
N GLU A 128 -15.33 -5.70 5.07
CA GLU A 128 -16.23 -5.42 3.95
C GLU A 128 -15.58 -5.77 2.61
N GLY A 129 -16.37 -6.36 1.70
CA GLY A 129 -15.93 -6.72 0.35
C GLY A 129 -15.30 -8.12 0.22
N LEU A 130 -15.05 -8.83 1.32
CA LEU A 130 -14.46 -10.16 1.29
C LEU A 130 -15.51 -11.28 1.23
N ASP A 131 -15.31 -12.24 0.32
CA ASP A 131 -16.14 -13.44 0.22
C ASP A 131 -15.52 -14.61 0.99
N TYR A 132 -15.91 -14.73 2.26
CA TYR A 132 -15.46 -15.80 3.14
C TYR A 132 -15.95 -17.21 2.74
N ALA A 133 -16.84 -17.35 1.74
CA ALA A 133 -17.33 -18.64 1.27
C ALA A 133 -16.40 -19.29 0.23
N LYS A 134 -15.49 -18.52 -0.39
CA LYS A 134 -14.53 -19.02 -1.41
C LYS A 134 -13.42 -19.93 -0.87
N GLY A 135 -13.38 -20.17 0.44
CA GLY A 135 -12.37 -21.00 1.09
C GLY A 135 -11.01 -20.32 1.26
N VAL A 136 -10.22 -20.89 2.15
CA VAL A 136 -8.97 -20.31 2.67
C VAL A 136 -7.77 -20.65 1.78
N VAL A 137 -6.92 -19.66 1.52
CA VAL A 137 -5.58 -19.83 0.95
C VAL A 137 -4.55 -19.81 2.07
N LYS A 138 -3.64 -20.80 2.09
CA LYS A 138 -2.62 -20.87 3.14
C LYS A 138 -1.47 -19.91 2.87
N ASN A 139 -0.76 -19.51 3.93
CA ASN A 139 0.33 -18.53 3.82
C ASN A 139 1.51 -19.01 2.96
N ASP A 140 1.74 -20.31 2.84
CA ASP A 140 2.78 -20.90 1.99
C ASP A 140 2.48 -20.75 0.49
N GLU A 141 1.21 -20.51 0.12
CA GLU A 141 0.82 -20.24 -1.26
C GLU A 141 1.15 -18.80 -1.69
N LEU A 142 1.42 -17.89 -0.74
CA LEU A 142 1.82 -16.51 -1.03
C LEU A 142 3.16 -16.42 -1.74
N ASP A 143 4.12 -17.27 -1.38
CA ASP A 143 5.46 -17.24 -1.98
C ASP A 143 5.40 -17.51 -3.49
N ALA A 144 4.46 -18.36 -3.93
CA ALA A 144 4.24 -18.63 -5.34
C ALA A 144 3.57 -17.45 -6.07
N VAL A 145 2.61 -16.77 -5.41
CA VAL A 145 1.92 -15.60 -5.98
C VAL A 145 2.85 -14.40 -6.07
N PHE A 146 3.77 -14.24 -5.11
CA PHE A 146 4.76 -13.17 -5.03
C PHE A 146 6.18 -13.62 -5.47
N ALA A 147 6.26 -14.54 -6.43
CA ALA A 147 7.53 -15.01 -6.99
C ALA A 147 8.17 -14.03 -7.99
N GLY A 148 7.38 -13.10 -8.54
CA GLY A 148 7.86 -12.02 -9.40
C GLY A 148 8.75 -11.03 -8.67
N THR A 149 9.35 -10.11 -9.41
CA THR A 149 10.18 -9.06 -8.83
C THR A 149 9.77 -7.67 -9.26
N GLU A 150 8.87 -7.55 -10.23
CA GLU A 150 8.48 -6.30 -10.85
C GLU A 150 7.05 -5.91 -10.46
N VAL A 151 6.75 -4.60 -10.50
CA VAL A 151 5.40 -4.12 -10.19
C VAL A 151 4.36 -4.73 -11.12
N ARG A 152 4.71 -4.87 -12.41
CA ARG A 152 3.84 -5.46 -13.44
C ARG A 152 3.50 -6.94 -13.22
N ASP A 153 4.26 -7.64 -12.39
CA ASP A 153 3.96 -9.05 -12.06
C ASP A 153 2.68 -9.16 -11.23
N TYR A 154 2.37 -8.12 -10.44
CA TYR A 154 1.32 -8.14 -9.42
C TYR A 154 0.16 -7.20 -9.69
N MET A 155 0.42 -6.12 -10.41
CA MET A 155 -0.54 -5.04 -10.63
C MET A 155 -1.12 -5.12 -12.03
N MET A 156 -2.35 -4.63 -12.18
CA MET A 156 -2.90 -4.28 -13.49
C MET A 156 -1.98 -3.25 -14.14
N PHE A 157 -1.42 -3.60 -15.31
CA PHE A 157 -0.34 -2.86 -15.94
C PHE A 157 -0.61 -2.66 -17.43
N ASP A 158 -0.46 -1.44 -17.91
CA ASP A 158 -0.58 -1.08 -19.33
C ASP A 158 0.77 -0.62 -19.90
N GLU A 159 1.35 -1.46 -20.74
CA GLU A 159 2.64 -1.21 -21.42
C GLU A 159 2.59 -0.02 -22.39
N ALA A 160 1.45 0.24 -23.04
CA ALA A 160 1.32 1.45 -23.88
C ALA A 160 1.36 2.70 -23.00
N ARG A 161 0.68 2.63 -21.86
CA ARG A 161 0.64 3.71 -20.90
C ARG A 161 1.99 3.98 -20.24
N LEU A 162 2.76 2.94 -19.90
CA LEU A 162 4.12 3.09 -19.39
C LEU A 162 4.96 3.94 -20.34
N ARG A 163 4.91 3.64 -21.65
CA ARG A 163 5.67 4.37 -22.67
C ARG A 163 5.24 5.83 -22.77
N GLU A 164 3.94 6.12 -22.71
CA GLU A 164 3.44 7.49 -22.67
C GLU A 164 3.96 8.26 -21.45
N LEU A 165 3.88 7.62 -20.28
CA LEU A 165 4.31 8.22 -19.02
C LEU A 165 5.82 8.50 -19.01
N GLN A 166 6.63 7.56 -19.53
CA GLN A 166 8.07 7.77 -19.70
C GLN A 166 8.37 8.97 -20.62
N ALA A 167 7.62 9.12 -21.72
CA ALA A 167 7.77 10.27 -22.62
C ALA A 167 7.38 11.60 -21.93
N GLU A 168 6.32 11.61 -21.11
CA GLU A 168 5.92 12.77 -20.32
C GLU A 168 6.98 13.16 -19.29
N VAL A 169 7.53 12.18 -18.55
CA VAL A 169 8.64 12.40 -17.60
C VAL A 169 9.83 13.02 -18.31
N LEU A 170 10.23 12.48 -19.46
CA LEU A 170 11.36 13.00 -20.24
C LEU A 170 11.13 14.45 -20.67
N ARG A 171 9.93 14.78 -21.19
CA ARG A 171 9.56 16.15 -21.58
C ARG A 171 9.62 17.11 -20.39
N ALA A 172 9.11 16.70 -19.23
CA ALA A 172 9.14 17.53 -18.03
C ALA A 172 10.58 17.82 -17.57
N LEU A 173 11.45 16.80 -17.57
CA LEU A 173 12.86 16.95 -17.20
C LEU A 173 13.64 17.86 -18.16
N LEU A 174 13.36 17.80 -19.46
CA LEU A 174 13.98 18.69 -20.45
C LEU A 174 13.52 20.14 -20.27
N THR A 175 12.22 20.35 -20.05
CA THR A 175 11.65 21.70 -19.87
C THR A 175 12.16 22.36 -18.59
N GLU A 176 12.40 21.62 -17.51
CA GLU A 176 13.01 22.17 -16.30
C GLU A 176 14.47 22.58 -16.48
N LYS A 177 15.22 21.87 -17.34
CA LYS A 177 16.62 22.24 -17.65
C LYS A 177 16.70 23.54 -18.42
N ASP A 178 15.74 23.80 -19.31
CA ASP A 178 15.70 25.04 -20.08
C ASP A 178 15.29 26.26 -19.24
N LYS A 179 14.53 26.07 -18.15
CA LYS A 179 14.20 27.15 -17.19
C LYS A 179 15.33 27.51 -16.22
N LYS A 180 16.39 26.70 -16.15
CA LYS A 180 17.55 26.89 -15.26
C LYS A 180 18.80 27.42 -15.98
N LYS A 181 18.70 27.70 -17.28
CA LYS A 181 19.72 28.39 -18.10
C LYS A 181 19.33 29.84 -18.29
#